data_AF-A0A963N999-F1
#
_entry.id   AF-A0A963N999-F1
#
_cell.length_a   1.000
_cell.length_b   1.000
_cell.length_c   1.000
_cell.angle_alpha   90.00
_cell.angle_beta   90.00
_cell.angle_gamma   90.00
#
_symmetry.space_group_name_H-M   'P 1'
#
loop_
_entity.id
_entity.type
_entity.pdbx_description
1 polymer ?
#
loop_
_entity_poly.entity_id
_entity_poly.type
_entity_poly.pdbx_seq_one_letter_code
_entity_poly.pdbx_strand_id
1 'polypeptide(L)'
;MPADCGSCHVEQYRDWQTSLHAKAMGPGLMGQLVGMDPAARDEHQACIRCHAPLAEQADALADALGTAEGATSDGSTVASPPVASLHRQGVVCAACHVRAHQRAGPPRRDGSTPDAAQNSTLPHAGFVASGAFEDSRFCSACHQFQQDEYSLNDKLLENTYREWRASRHAREG
;
A
#
# COMPACT_ATOMS: atom_id res chain seq x y z
N MET A 1 -7.77 1.40 -9.93
CA MET A 1 -6.34 1.14 -10.18
C MET A 1 -5.58 2.46 -10.14
N PRO A 2 -4.26 2.48 -9.85
CA PRO A 2 -3.44 3.71 -9.81
C PRO A 2 -3.55 4.56 -11.08
N ALA A 3 -3.61 3.92 -12.26
CA ALA A 3 -3.77 4.59 -13.55
C ALA A 3 -5.09 5.39 -13.64
N ASP A 4 -6.17 4.93 -13.00
CA ASP A 4 -7.45 5.67 -12.96
C ASP A 4 -7.27 6.99 -12.20
N CYS A 5 -6.53 6.97 -11.09
CA CYS A 5 -6.17 8.17 -10.35
C CYS A 5 -5.25 9.08 -11.20
N GLY A 6 -4.30 8.49 -11.92
CA GLY A 6 -3.36 9.19 -12.79
C GLY A 6 -3.98 9.90 -13.99
N SER A 7 -5.23 9.57 -14.36
CA SER A 7 -5.96 10.27 -15.41
C SER A 7 -6.26 11.74 -15.05
N CYS A 8 -6.40 12.06 -13.75
CA CYS A 8 -6.60 13.41 -13.24
C CYS A 8 -5.44 13.91 -12.37
N HIS A 9 -4.69 13.01 -11.72
CA HIS A 9 -3.58 13.32 -10.81
C HIS A 9 -2.23 12.93 -11.41
N VAL A 10 -1.90 13.55 -12.56
CA VAL A 10 -0.76 13.15 -13.41
C VAL A 10 0.58 13.25 -12.67
N GLU A 11 0.81 14.36 -11.95
CA GLU A 11 2.05 14.58 -11.22
C GLU A 11 2.24 13.56 -10.09
N GLN A 12 1.20 13.39 -9.25
CA GLN A 12 1.24 12.45 -8.12
C GLN A 12 1.40 11.00 -8.60
N TYR A 13 0.75 10.65 -9.72
CA TYR A 13 0.90 9.33 -10.31
C TYR A 13 2.32 9.09 -10.82
N ARG A 14 2.91 10.05 -11.53
CA ARG A 14 4.30 9.96 -12.01
C ARG A 14 5.29 9.83 -10.86
N ASP A 15 5.11 10.61 -9.80
CA ASP A 15 5.98 10.56 -8.62
C ASP A 15 5.86 9.20 -7.93
N TRP A 16 4.62 8.72 -7.72
CA TRP A 16 4.35 7.40 -7.15
C TRP A 16 5.01 6.27 -7.94
N GLN A 17 4.91 6.27 -9.28
CA GLN A 17 5.47 5.22 -10.14
C GLN A 17 6.98 4.98 -9.92
N THR A 18 7.71 6.02 -9.50
CA THR A 18 9.16 5.91 -9.26
C THR A 18 9.53 5.57 -7.82
N SER A 19 8.57 5.68 -6.89
CA SER A 19 8.74 5.48 -5.45
C SER A 19 9.04 4.02 -5.05
N LEU A 20 9.51 3.83 -3.83
CA LEU A 20 9.62 2.50 -3.22
C LEU A 20 8.25 1.87 -2.93
N HIS A 21 7.23 2.68 -2.65
CA HIS A 21 5.85 2.20 -2.44
C HIS A 21 5.30 1.47 -3.67
N ALA A 22 5.46 2.03 -4.87
CA ALA A 22 5.07 1.36 -6.12
C ALA A 22 5.87 0.08 -6.40
N LYS A 23 7.03 -0.08 -5.76
CA LYS A 23 7.95 -1.21 -5.93
C LYS A 23 7.95 -2.14 -4.72
N ALA A 24 7.03 -1.95 -3.77
CA ALA A 24 7.02 -2.67 -2.51
C ALA A 24 6.88 -4.19 -2.70
N MET A 25 6.22 -4.63 -3.78
CA MET A 25 6.11 -6.04 -4.19
C MET A 25 7.17 -6.43 -5.22
N GLY A 26 8.42 -6.07 -4.94
CA GLY A 26 9.56 -6.40 -5.77
C GLY A 26 9.89 -7.91 -5.83
N PRO A 27 10.82 -8.33 -6.70
CA PRO A 27 11.13 -9.74 -6.94
C PRO A 27 11.62 -10.48 -5.68
N GLY A 28 12.35 -9.81 -4.78
CA GLY A 28 12.83 -10.41 -3.54
C GLY A 28 11.70 -10.75 -2.55
N LEU A 29 10.63 -9.97 -2.52
CA LEU A 29 9.45 -10.28 -1.71
C LEU A 29 8.61 -11.37 -2.38
N MET A 30 8.38 -11.27 -3.69
CA MET A 30 7.68 -12.31 -4.44
C MET A 30 8.36 -13.68 -4.28
N GLY A 31 9.69 -13.73 -4.31
CA GLY A 31 10.45 -14.97 -4.09
C GLY A 31 10.25 -15.63 -2.72
N GLN A 32 9.83 -14.87 -1.69
CA GLN A 32 9.48 -15.42 -0.39
C GLN A 32 8.05 -15.99 -0.37
N LEU A 33 7.16 -15.45 -1.22
CA LEU A 33 5.75 -15.84 -1.29
C LEU A 33 5.50 -17.06 -2.19
N VAL A 34 6.32 -17.27 -3.23
CA VAL A 34 6.10 -18.38 -4.20
C VAL A 34 6.19 -19.79 -3.61
N GLY A 35 6.82 -19.94 -2.44
CA GLY A 35 6.90 -21.23 -1.74
C GLY A 35 5.81 -21.43 -0.69
N MET A 36 4.91 -20.46 -0.52
CA MET A 36 3.78 -20.54 0.42
C MET A 36 2.57 -21.13 -0.30
N ASP A 37 1.72 -21.84 0.45
CA ASP A 37 0.44 -22.34 -0.04
C ASP A 37 -0.43 -21.13 -0.49
N PRO A 38 -0.96 -21.12 -1.73
CA PRO A 38 -1.81 -20.05 -2.25
C PRO A 38 -3.02 -19.73 -1.37
N ALA A 39 -3.54 -20.72 -0.63
CA ALA A 39 -4.65 -20.58 0.28
C ALA A 39 -4.24 -20.08 1.67
N ALA A 40 -2.94 -20.00 2.00
CA ALA A 40 -2.41 -19.50 3.27
C ALA A 40 -2.47 -17.97 3.38
N ARG A 41 -3.68 -17.41 3.24
CA ARG A 41 -3.91 -15.97 3.23
C ARG A 41 -3.39 -15.27 4.48
N ASP A 42 -3.56 -15.86 5.65
CA ASP A 42 -3.08 -15.28 6.91
C ASP A 42 -1.56 -15.20 6.96
N GLU A 43 -0.85 -16.18 6.38
CA GLU A 43 0.61 -16.15 6.26
C GLU A 43 1.05 -15.08 5.25
N HIS A 44 0.36 -14.98 4.10
CA HIS A 44 0.62 -13.90 3.15
C HIS A 44 0.45 -12.52 3.79
N GLN A 45 -0.55 -12.34 4.67
CA GLN A 45 -0.79 -11.07 5.36
C GLN A 45 0.38 -10.61 6.22
N ALA A 46 1.21 -11.52 6.73
CA ALA A 46 2.44 -11.15 7.44
C ALA A 46 3.36 -10.27 6.58
N CYS A 47 3.30 -10.44 5.26
CA CYS A 47 4.04 -9.66 4.27
C CYS A 47 3.19 -8.53 3.67
N ILE A 48 2.01 -8.86 3.13
CA ILE A 48 1.32 -7.95 2.23
C ILE A 48 0.50 -6.88 2.93
N ARG A 49 0.25 -6.99 4.24
CA ARG A 49 -0.40 -5.92 5.03
C ARG A 49 0.35 -4.58 4.98
N CYS A 50 1.65 -4.61 4.65
CA CYS A 50 2.47 -3.42 4.42
C CYS A 50 2.85 -3.24 2.94
N HIS A 51 3.01 -4.33 2.19
CA HIS A 51 3.57 -4.28 0.84
C HIS A 51 2.52 -4.21 -0.28
N ALA A 52 1.30 -4.70 -0.05
CA ALA A 52 0.16 -4.64 -0.97
C ALA A 52 -1.16 -4.77 -0.17
N PRO A 53 -1.52 -3.73 0.59
CA PRO A 53 -2.42 -3.84 1.75
C PRO A 53 -3.91 -3.90 1.42
N LEU A 54 -4.31 -3.89 0.15
CA LEU A 54 -5.72 -3.99 -0.24
C LEU A 54 -6.21 -5.44 -0.23
N ALA A 55 -7.48 -5.65 0.11
CA ALA A 55 -8.08 -6.98 0.06
C ALA A 55 -8.03 -7.57 -1.36
N GLU A 56 -8.29 -6.74 -2.36
CA GLU A 56 -8.23 -7.10 -3.79
C GLU A 56 -6.80 -7.43 -4.23
N GLN A 57 -5.77 -6.87 -3.57
CA GLN A 57 -4.37 -7.25 -3.78
C GLN A 57 -4.08 -8.63 -3.20
N ALA A 58 -4.64 -8.95 -2.03
CA ALA A 58 -4.51 -10.28 -1.43
C ALA A 58 -5.21 -11.36 -2.29
N ASP A 59 -6.38 -11.06 -2.84
CA ASP A 59 -7.09 -11.95 -3.78
C ASP A 59 -6.25 -12.18 -5.05
N ALA A 60 -5.76 -11.10 -5.66
CA ALA A 60 -4.92 -11.19 -6.85
C ALA A 60 -3.59 -11.93 -6.60
N LEU A 61 -3.05 -11.91 -5.37
CA LEU A 61 -1.86 -12.69 -5.02
C LEU A 61 -2.19 -14.18 -4.93
N ALA A 62 -3.25 -14.55 -4.21
CA ALA A 62 -3.66 -15.95 -4.04
C ALA A 62 -3.92 -16.60 -5.42
N ASP A 63 -4.63 -15.90 -6.31
CA ASP A 63 -4.85 -16.37 -7.68
C ASP A 63 -3.54 -16.57 -8.46
N ALA A 64 -2.60 -15.63 -8.32
CA ALA A 64 -1.31 -15.70 -9.01
C ALA A 64 -0.42 -16.84 -8.50
N LEU A 65 -0.46 -17.14 -7.19
CA LEU A 65 0.27 -18.27 -6.62
C LEU A 65 -0.38 -19.60 -7.02
N GLY A 66 -1.71 -19.71 -6.97
CA GLY A 66 -2.43 -20.94 -7.35
C GLY A 66 -2.28 -21.29 -8.83
N THR A 67 -2.24 -20.28 -9.71
CA THR A 67 -1.93 -20.51 -11.13
C THR A 67 -0.49 -20.93 -11.38
N ALA A 68 0.47 -20.43 -10.58
CA ALA A 68 1.87 -20.85 -10.67
C ALA A 68 2.07 -22.29 -10.19
N GLU A 69 1.37 -22.73 -9.15
CA GLU A 69 1.38 -24.12 -8.68
C GLU A 69 0.73 -25.08 -9.69
N GLY A 70 -0.36 -24.67 -10.35
CA GLY A 70 -1.03 -25.45 -11.39
C GLY A 70 -0.31 -25.46 -12.75
N ALA A 71 0.65 -24.55 -12.97
CA ALA A 71 1.46 -24.45 -14.19
C ALA A 71 2.58 -25.50 -14.21
N THR A 72 2.24 -26.76 -13.99
CA THR A 72 3.11 -27.89 -14.32
C THR A 72 2.90 -28.28 -15.79
N SER A 73 4.00 -28.29 -16.56
CA SER A 73 4.26 -29.11 -17.78
C SER A 73 3.97 -28.64 -19.24
N ASP A 74 3.65 -27.38 -19.57
CA ASP A 74 3.58 -27.00 -21.01
C ASP A 74 4.28 -25.67 -21.40
N GLY A 75 4.96 -24.98 -20.48
CA GLY A 75 5.78 -23.81 -20.85
C GLY A 75 5.04 -22.65 -21.52
N SER A 76 3.70 -22.68 -21.58
CA SER A 76 2.90 -21.60 -22.16
C SER A 76 2.68 -20.51 -21.12
N THR A 77 3.31 -19.35 -21.35
CA THR A 77 3.15 -18.15 -20.53
C THR A 77 1.82 -17.49 -20.86
N VAL A 78 0.76 -17.89 -20.17
CA VAL A 78 -0.51 -17.15 -20.23
C VAL A 78 -0.28 -15.80 -19.57
N ALA A 79 -0.23 -14.73 -20.36
CA ALA A 79 -0.14 -13.37 -19.85
C ALA A 79 -1.30 -13.11 -18.89
N SER A 80 -0.99 -12.93 -17.60
CA SER A 80 -2.01 -12.66 -16.60
C SER A 80 -2.69 -11.31 -16.90
N PRO A 81 -4.02 -11.21 -16.82
CA PRO A 81 -4.73 -9.95 -17.08
C PRO A 81 -4.26 -8.84 -16.12
N PRO A 82 -4.48 -7.55 -16.46
CA PRO A 82 -4.05 -6.41 -15.65
C PRO A 82 -4.54 -6.46 -14.19
N VAL A 83 -5.68 -7.12 -13.94
CA VAL A 83 -6.27 -7.31 -12.60
C VAL A 83 -5.51 -8.38 -11.81
N ALA A 84 -5.00 -9.43 -12.46
CA ALA A 84 -4.22 -10.50 -11.84
C ALA A 84 -2.81 -10.06 -11.41
N SER A 85 -2.36 -8.87 -11.81
CA SER A 85 -1.09 -8.28 -11.36
C SER A 85 -1.26 -7.17 -10.33
N LEU A 86 -2.47 -6.95 -9.82
CA LEU A 86 -2.74 -5.88 -8.85
C LEU A 86 -1.86 -5.99 -7.59
N HIS A 87 -1.60 -7.22 -7.12
CA HIS A 87 -0.66 -7.47 -6.03
C HIS A 87 0.74 -6.88 -6.32
N ARG A 88 1.23 -6.91 -7.56
CA ARG A 88 2.56 -6.40 -7.93
C ARG A 88 2.69 -4.88 -7.91
N GLN A 89 1.58 -4.15 -7.82
CA GLN A 89 1.59 -2.68 -7.85
C GLN A 89 1.99 -2.05 -6.51
N GLY A 90 2.27 -2.87 -5.48
CA GLY A 90 2.79 -2.40 -4.20
C GLY A 90 1.77 -1.59 -3.39
N VAL A 91 2.22 -0.57 -2.68
CA VAL A 91 1.37 0.35 -1.92
C VAL A 91 0.79 1.39 -2.88
N VAL A 92 -0.45 1.17 -3.31
CA VAL A 92 -1.17 1.99 -4.30
C VAL A 92 -1.91 3.18 -3.67
N CYS A 93 -2.39 4.14 -4.48
CA CYS A 93 -3.08 5.35 -4.02
C CYS A 93 -4.22 5.05 -3.02
N ALA A 94 -5.04 4.04 -3.30
CA ALA A 94 -6.17 3.67 -2.45
C ALA A 94 -5.75 3.09 -1.09
N ALA A 95 -4.55 2.52 -0.98
CA ALA A 95 -4.01 2.02 0.29
C ALA A 95 -3.88 3.14 1.33
N CYS A 96 -3.57 4.36 0.89
CA CYS A 96 -3.46 5.52 1.77
C CYS A 96 -4.75 6.36 1.77
N HIS A 97 -5.34 6.60 0.61
CA HIS A 97 -6.35 7.64 0.44
C HIS A 97 -7.80 7.17 0.54
N VAL A 98 -8.08 5.87 0.50
CA VAL A 98 -9.47 5.37 0.42
C VAL A 98 -9.82 4.53 1.64
N ARG A 99 -10.89 4.90 2.34
CA ARG A 99 -11.49 4.12 3.45
C ARG A 99 -13.02 4.26 3.36
N ALA A 100 -13.75 3.15 3.46
CA ALA A 100 -15.21 3.14 3.34
C ALA A 100 -15.75 3.92 2.11
N HIS A 101 -15.08 3.76 0.97
CA HIS A 101 -15.34 4.49 -0.29
C HIS A 101 -15.19 6.02 -0.23
N GLN A 102 -14.78 6.58 0.90
CA GLN A 102 -14.44 7.99 1.05
C GLN A 102 -12.96 8.21 0.75
N ARG A 103 -12.67 9.32 0.05
CA ARG A 103 -11.31 9.75 -0.25
C ARG A 103 -10.89 10.74 0.82
N ALA A 104 -9.73 10.52 1.43
CA ALA A 104 -9.13 11.45 2.37
C ALA A 104 -7.73 11.83 1.90
N GLY A 105 -7.26 13.01 2.30
CA GLY A 105 -5.95 13.51 1.91
C GLY A 105 -5.46 14.62 2.85
N PRO A 106 -4.23 15.10 2.63
CA PRO A 106 -3.70 16.23 3.39
C PRO A 106 -4.54 17.49 3.15
N PRO A 107 -4.52 18.45 4.08
CA PRO A 107 -4.99 19.81 3.81
C PRO A 107 -4.36 20.36 2.53
N ARG A 108 -5.12 21.17 1.79
CA ARG A 108 -4.57 21.82 0.60
C ARG A 108 -3.53 22.85 1.03
N ARG A 109 -2.46 22.97 0.25
CA ARG A 109 -1.38 23.93 0.51
C ARG A 109 -1.85 25.38 0.54
N ASP A 110 -2.92 25.70 -0.18
CA ASP A 110 -3.54 27.02 -0.20
C ASP A 110 -4.53 27.25 0.95
N GLY A 111 -4.69 26.29 1.86
CA GLY A 111 -5.61 26.34 2.99
C GLY A 111 -7.09 26.18 2.62
N SER A 112 -7.42 25.98 1.33
CA SER A 112 -8.81 25.85 0.91
C SER A 112 -9.40 24.50 1.37
N THR A 113 -10.64 24.54 1.86
CA THR A 113 -11.42 23.34 2.22
C THR A 113 -12.76 23.43 1.52
N PRO A 114 -13.03 22.59 0.51
CA PRO A 114 -14.33 22.61 -0.17
C PRO A 114 -15.43 22.21 0.81
N ASP A 115 -16.55 22.93 0.78
CA ASP A 115 -17.74 22.54 1.52
C ASP A 115 -18.42 21.31 0.88
N ALA A 116 -19.47 20.79 1.53
CA ALA A 116 -20.19 19.61 1.06
C ALA A 116 -20.84 19.81 -0.33
N ALA A 117 -21.34 21.02 -0.63
CA ALA A 117 -21.96 21.32 -1.91
C ALA A 117 -20.91 21.37 -3.02
N GLN A 118 -19.77 22.01 -2.78
CA GLN A 118 -18.63 22.04 -3.69
C GLN A 118 -18.10 20.64 -3.95
N ASN A 119 -17.89 19.85 -2.89
CA ASN A 119 -17.43 18.47 -3.01
C ASN A 119 -18.37 17.60 -3.87
N SER A 120 -19.70 17.76 -3.73
CA SER A 120 -20.68 16.98 -4.50
C SER A 120 -20.58 17.20 -6.02
N THR A 121 -20.04 18.33 -6.45
CA THR A 121 -19.82 18.65 -7.88
C THR A 121 -18.45 18.21 -8.41
N LEU A 122 -17.54 17.82 -7.53
CA LEU A 122 -16.20 17.36 -7.90
C LEU A 122 -16.20 15.86 -8.23
N PRO A 123 -15.24 15.38 -9.04
CA PRO A 123 -15.00 13.95 -9.22
C PRO A 123 -14.95 13.23 -7.87
N HIS A 124 -15.58 12.06 -7.81
CA HIS A 124 -15.59 11.19 -6.63
C HIS A 124 -16.24 11.80 -5.38
N ALA A 125 -17.09 12.82 -5.55
CA ALA A 125 -17.67 13.63 -4.48
C ALA A 125 -16.61 14.34 -3.62
N GLY A 126 -15.48 14.70 -4.23
CA GLY A 126 -14.38 15.40 -3.56
C GLY A 126 -13.59 14.52 -2.60
N PHE A 127 -13.01 15.15 -1.57
CA PHE A 127 -12.23 14.46 -0.54
C PHE A 127 -12.38 15.14 0.82
N VAL A 128 -12.10 14.39 1.88
CA VAL A 128 -12.05 14.89 3.26
C VAL A 128 -10.60 15.21 3.63
N ALA A 129 -10.32 16.48 3.94
CA ALA A 129 -9.03 16.87 4.47
C ALA A 129 -8.83 16.29 5.88
N SER A 130 -7.66 15.72 6.14
CA SER A 130 -7.32 15.14 7.44
C SER A 130 -5.87 15.44 7.80
N GLY A 131 -5.66 15.99 9.00
CA GLY A 131 -4.32 16.22 9.56
C GLY A 131 -3.53 14.92 9.80
N ALA A 132 -4.17 13.75 9.72
CA ALA A 132 -3.46 12.47 9.80
C ALA A 132 -2.38 12.35 8.71
N PHE A 133 -2.60 12.93 7.52
CA PHE A 133 -1.61 12.90 6.44
C PHE A 133 -0.38 13.80 6.70
N GLU A 134 -0.42 14.62 7.74
CA GLU A 134 0.69 15.47 8.20
C GLU A 134 1.36 14.90 9.47
N ASP A 135 0.87 13.75 9.97
CA ASP A 135 1.33 13.13 11.20
C ASP A 135 2.05 11.81 10.92
N SER A 136 3.28 11.66 11.42
CA SER A 136 4.08 10.44 11.24
C SER A 136 3.42 9.17 11.78
N ARG A 137 2.45 9.27 12.71
CA ARG A 137 1.63 8.14 13.18
C ARG A 137 0.83 7.48 12.06
N PHE A 138 0.53 8.20 10.98
CA PHE A 138 -0.12 7.61 9.81
C PHE A 138 0.81 6.60 9.13
N CYS A 139 2.09 6.92 9.02
CA CYS A 139 3.11 6.06 8.41
C CYS A 139 3.47 4.86 9.30
N SER A 140 3.30 4.98 10.62
CA SER A 140 3.69 3.92 11.56
C SER A 140 2.83 2.65 11.44
N ALA A 141 1.70 2.69 10.74
CA ALA A 141 0.93 1.47 10.46
C ALA A 141 1.73 0.41 9.68
N CYS A 142 2.71 0.84 8.87
CA CYS A 142 3.63 -0.05 8.16
C CYS A 142 5.06 0.02 8.70
N HIS A 143 5.51 1.20 9.15
CA HIS A 143 6.88 1.47 9.60
C HIS A 143 7.09 1.35 11.11
N GLN A 144 6.31 0.49 11.76
CA GLN A 144 6.47 0.14 13.16
C GLN A 144 5.83 -1.22 13.46
N PHE A 145 6.65 -2.20 13.79
CA PHE A 145 6.16 -3.44 14.36
C PHE A 145 5.72 -3.25 15.82
N GLN A 146 4.69 -3.98 16.24
CA GLN A 146 4.26 -4.10 17.63
C GLN A 146 5.28 -4.93 18.42
N GLN A 147 5.20 -4.87 19.76
CA GLN A 147 6.21 -5.49 20.62
C GLN A 147 6.26 -7.02 20.52
N ASP A 148 5.14 -7.63 20.16
CA ASP A 148 4.94 -9.08 20.00
C ASP A 148 5.14 -9.55 18.55
N GLU A 149 5.60 -8.67 17.66
CA GLU A 149 5.88 -8.99 16.26
C GLU A 149 7.37 -9.30 16.04
N TYR A 150 7.78 -9.40 14.77
CA TYR A 150 9.10 -9.90 14.38
C TYR A 150 10.26 -9.11 15.01
N SER A 151 11.08 -9.84 15.77
CA SER A 151 12.26 -9.30 16.45
C SER A 151 13.46 -10.25 16.35
N LEU A 152 14.66 -9.69 16.50
CA LEU A 152 15.92 -10.42 16.61
C LEU A 152 16.69 -9.86 17.80
N ASN A 153 17.04 -10.71 18.77
CA ASN A 153 17.71 -10.31 20.02
C ASN A 153 16.99 -9.14 20.72
N ASP A 154 15.67 -9.29 20.93
CA ASP A 154 14.79 -8.30 21.56
C ASP A 154 14.69 -6.94 20.85
N LYS A 155 15.14 -6.87 19.58
CA LYS A 155 15.00 -5.68 18.73
C LYS A 155 14.05 -5.96 17.59
N LEU A 156 13.03 -5.12 17.46
CA LEU A 156 12.08 -5.20 16.36
C LEU A 156 12.79 -5.01 15.01
N LEU A 157 12.42 -5.83 14.03
CA LEU A 157 12.99 -5.74 12.69
C LEU A 157 12.59 -4.44 11.96
N GLU A 158 11.40 -3.92 12.26
CA GLU A 158 10.93 -2.61 11.81
C GLU A 158 10.48 -1.79 13.02
N ASN A 159 11.19 -0.69 13.29
CA ASN A 159 11.02 0.14 14.49
C ASN A 159 11.19 1.64 14.20
N THR A 160 11.09 2.02 12.93
CA THR A 160 11.47 3.35 12.45
C THR A 160 10.74 4.47 13.19
N TYR A 161 9.42 4.33 13.41
CA TYR A 161 8.64 5.37 14.08
C TYR A 161 9.11 5.62 15.53
N ARG A 162 9.30 4.56 16.33
CA ARG A 162 9.75 4.71 17.73
C ARG A 162 11.16 5.23 17.82
N GLU A 163 12.05 4.80 16.93
CA GLU A 163 13.44 5.30 16.86
C GLU A 163 13.47 6.78 16.50
N TRP A 164 12.74 7.18 15.46
CA TRP A 164 12.58 8.59 15.10
C TRP A 164 12.01 9.39 16.27
N ARG A 165 10.93 8.92 16.90
CA ARG A 165 10.27 9.59 18.03
C ARG A 165 11.19 9.78 19.23
N ALA A 166 12.10 8.83 19.49
CA ALA A 166 13.10 8.95 20.56
C ALA A 166 14.27 9.88 20.18
N SER A 167 14.53 10.06 18.89
CA SER A 167 15.64 10.86 18.37
C SER A 167 15.44 12.37 18.57
N ARG A 168 16.49 13.15 18.31
CA ARG A 168 16.41 14.63 18.30
C ARG A 168 15.52 15.17 17.18
N HIS A 169 15.45 14.48 16.05
CA HIS A 169 14.74 14.95 14.86
C HIS A 169 13.23 15.11 15.14
N ALA A 170 12.63 14.21 15.92
CA ALA A 170 11.24 14.36 16.34
C ALA A 170 10.97 15.58 17.25
N ARG A 171 12.00 16.12 17.92
CA ARG A 171 11.89 17.33 18.75
C ARG A 171 12.17 18.61 17.97
N GLU A 172 12.98 18.50 16.93
CA GLU A 172 13.47 19.64 16.14
C GLU A 172 12.58 19.98 14.94
N GLY A 173 11.68 19.07 14.54
CA GLY A 173 10.76 19.25 13.41
C GLY A 173 11.33 18.68 12.13
#